data_AF-A0ABD0XVH8-F1
#
_entry.id   AF-A0ABD0XVH8-F1
#
_cell.length_a   1.000
_cell.length_b   1.000
_cell.length_c   1.000
_cell.angle_alpha   90.00
_cell.angle_beta   90.00
_cell.angle_gamma   90.00
#
_symmetry.space_group_name_H-M   'P 1'
#
loop_
_entity.id
_entity.type
_entity.pdbx_description
1 polymer ?
#
loop_
_entity_poly.entity_id
_entity_poly.type
_entity_poly.pdbx_seq_one_letter_code
_entity_poly.pdbx_strand_id
1 'polypeptide(L)'
;MSPGVFLYKRLTRLISTSVPLNFRTSQSLFAEPLKKKKRIDPAVTKAREERRRKRIEKQIRRLEKGTRQLKPIEECEIPLEIVKNNDRIRSRQEDSSRVIGLFKSWAAYKYKQSLRDATMVDRILYSQQLALDRLKMESPELYLSAVQVDESLLPFVTSGPTETPPVVGYDSPDGEYIDISKKWDD
;
A
#
# COMPACT_ATOMS: atom_id res chain seq x y z
N MET A 1 50.42 -94.48 -5.89
CA MET A 1 49.42 -94.67 -4.82
C MET A 1 48.14 -93.95 -5.25
N SER A 2 47.12 -94.71 -5.65
CA SER A 2 45.70 -94.27 -5.73
C SER A 2 45.10 -94.29 -4.31
N PRO A 3 43.87 -93.78 -3.98
CA PRO A 3 42.67 -93.53 -4.79
C PRO A 3 42.09 -92.10 -4.58
N GLY A 4 41.16 -91.52 -5.36
CA GLY A 4 39.93 -92.02 -5.95
C GLY A 4 38.74 -91.46 -5.17
N VAL A 5 38.12 -90.36 -5.62
CA VAL A 5 36.85 -89.83 -5.08
C VAL A 5 35.86 -89.68 -6.23
N PHE A 6 34.89 -90.60 -6.27
CA PHE A 6 33.75 -90.56 -7.18
C PHE A 6 32.73 -89.54 -6.69
N LEU A 7 32.56 -88.44 -7.42
CA LEU A 7 31.42 -87.54 -7.26
C LEU A 7 30.31 -87.95 -8.23
N TYR A 8 29.28 -88.61 -7.71
CA TYR A 8 28.05 -88.88 -8.45
C TYR A 8 27.34 -87.56 -8.77
N LYS A 9 27.24 -87.22 -10.05
CA LYS A 9 26.32 -86.20 -10.58
C LYS A 9 24.88 -86.69 -10.39
N ARG A 10 24.17 -86.15 -9.40
CA ARG A 10 22.71 -86.30 -9.31
C ARG A 10 22.04 -85.09 -9.94
N LEU A 11 21.60 -85.25 -11.19
CA LEU A 11 20.71 -84.29 -11.86
C LEU A 11 19.30 -84.46 -11.28
N THR A 12 18.88 -83.59 -10.37
CA THR A 12 17.46 -83.43 -10.02
C THR A 12 16.94 -82.21 -10.75
N ARG A 13 16.28 -82.43 -11.89
CA ARG A 13 15.43 -81.44 -12.55
C ARG A 13 14.15 -81.30 -11.72
N LEU A 14 14.05 -80.24 -10.92
CA LEU A 14 12.77 -79.82 -10.33
C LEU A 14 12.20 -78.71 -11.21
N ILE A 15 11.27 -79.07 -12.10
CA ILE A 15 10.41 -78.09 -12.78
C ILE A 15 9.18 -77.94 -11.87
N SER A 16 9.03 -76.76 -11.25
CA SER A 16 7.81 -76.35 -10.55
C SER A 16 7.07 -75.33 -11.40
N THR A 17 5.78 -75.56 -11.65
CA THR A 17 4.92 -74.73 -12.52
C THR A 17 4.01 -73.77 -11.74
N SER A 18 4.36 -73.40 -10.50
CA SER A 18 3.61 -72.39 -9.74
C SER A 18 4.34 -71.05 -9.70
N VAL A 19 3.65 -69.96 -10.02
CA VAL A 19 4.15 -68.58 -9.91
C VAL A 19 4.53 -68.30 -8.45
N PRO A 20 5.78 -67.92 -8.11
CA PRO A 20 6.13 -67.60 -6.73
C PRO A 20 5.48 -66.27 -6.33
N LEU A 21 4.64 -66.28 -5.28
CA LEU A 21 4.19 -65.05 -4.63
C LEU A 21 5.38 -64.42 -3.90
N ASN A 22 5.92 -63.36 -4.49
CA ASN A 22 7.06 -62.59 -3.99
C ASN A 22 6.67 -61.74 -2.76
N PHE A 23 6.35 -62.37 -1.64
CA PHE A 23 6.18 -61.65 -0.37
C PHE A 23 7.54 -61.17 0.13
N ARG A 24 7.75 -59.85 0.08
CA ARG A 24 8.89 -59.20 0.73
C ARG A 24 8.48 -58.83 2.15
N THR A 25 8.83 -59.69 3.12
CA THR A 25 8.76 -59.32 4.54
C THR A 25 10.00 -58.49 4.87
N SER A 26 9.85 -57.20 5.13
CA SER A 26 10.93 -56.42 5.75
C SER A 26 11.25 -57.02 7.12
N GLN A 27 12.52 -57.18 7.47
CA GLN A 27 12.90 -57.56 8.83
C GLN A 27 12.29 -56.58 9.83
N SER A 28 11.53 -57.08 10.82
CA SER A 28 11.18 -56.28 12.00
C SER A 28 12.47 -55.97 12.75
N LEU A 29 12.97 -54.75 12.58
CA LEU A 29 14.03 -54.23 13.42
C LEU A 29 13.46 -54.07 14.83
N PHE A 30 13.82 -54.98 15.72
CA PHE A 30 13.57 -54.90 17.17
C PHE A 30 14.40 -53.75 17.79
N ALA A 31 14.16 -52.52 17.32
CA ALA A 31 14.77 -51.34 17.93
C ALA A 31 14.25 -51.20 19.36
N GLU A 32 15.15 -50.97 20.31
CA GLU A 32 14.78 -50.66 21.69
C GLU A 32 13.76 -49.52 21.73
N PRO A 33 12.77 -49.55 22.64
CA PRO A 33 11.80 -48.47 22.80
C PRO A 33 12.52 -47.12 22.87
N LEU A 34 12.11 -46.17 22.02
CA LEU A 34 12.77 -44.88 21.89
C LEU A 34 12.88 -44.21 23.26
N LYS A 35 14.12 -43.97 23.73
CA LYS A 35 14.38 -43.32 25.03
C LYS A 35 13.52 -42.07 25.15
N LYS A 36 12.75 -41.97 26.25
CA LYS A 36 11.87 -40.82 26.52
C LYS A 36 12.66 -39.53 26.36
N LYS A 37 12.19 -38.63 25.50
CA LYS A 37 12.86 -37.34 25.26
C LYS A 37 13.06 -36.64 26.60
N LYS A 38 14.31 -36.31 26.93
CA LYS A 38 14.64 -35.60 28.17
C LYS A 38 13.91 -34.26 28.17
N ARG A 39 13.23 -33.93 29.27
CA ARG A 39 12.61 -32.62 29.47
C ARG A 39 13.72 -31.58 29.34
N ILE A 40 13.54 -30.62 28.44
CA ILE A 40 14.51 -29.57 28.19
C ILE A 40 14.59 -28.69 29.45
N ASP A 41 15.81 -28.33 29.84
CA ASP A 41 16.03 -27.49 31.02
C ASP A 41 15.25 -26.17 30.90
N PRO A 42 14.59 -25.71 31.98
CA PRO A 42 13.76 -24.50 31.94
C PRO A 42 14.56 -23.24 31.55
N ALA A 43 15.87 -23.22 31.82
CA ALA A 43 16.77 -22.15 31.39
C ALA A 43 16.97 -22.13 29.86
N VAL A 44 17.04 -23.29 29.22
CA VAL A 44 17.23 -23.43 27.77
C VAL A 44 15.96 -23.04 27.01
N THR A 45 14.77 -23.35 27.54
CA THR A 45 13.49 -22.88 26.97
C THR A 45 13.35 -21.36 27.09
N LYS A 46 13.64 -20.77 28.25
CA LYS A 46 13.64 -19.31 28.44
C LYS A 46 14.61 -18.61 27.48
N ALA A 47 15.83 -19.12 27.32
CA ALA A 47 16.80 -18.56 26.37
C ALA A 47 16.34 -18.67 24.90
N ARG A 48 15.63 -19.74 24.52
CA ARG A 48 15.05 -19.89 23.17
C ARG A 48 13.92 -18.89 22.93
N GLU A 49 13.06 -18.70 23.92
CA GLU A 49 11.96 -17.72 23.88
C GLU A 49 12.49 -16.29 23.81
N GLU A 50 13.50 -15.94 24.61
CA GLU A 50 14.12 -14.62 24.57
C GLU A 50 14.79 -14.33 23.21
N ARG A 51 15.47 -15.33 22.63
CA ARG A 51 16.02 -15.23 21.26
C ARG A 51 14.93 -15.09 20.20
N ARG A 52 13.75 -15.69 20.40
CA ARG A 52 12.60 -15.53 19.49
C ARG A 52 11.99 -14.14 19.64
N ARG A 53 11.80 -13.67 20.88
CA ARG A 53 11.30 -12.32 21.20
C ARG A 53 12.18 -11.24 20.61
N LYS A 54 13.50 -11.29 20.82
CA LYS A 54 14.46 -10.33 20.24
C LYS A 54 14.49 -10.33 18.72
N ARG A 55 14.26 -11.50 18.07
CA ARG A 55 14.15 -11.58 16.60
C ARG A 55 12.88 -10.90 16.08
N ILE A 56 11.75 -11.21 16.71
CA ILE A 56 10.46 -10.60 16.37
C ILE A 56 10.50 -9.09 16.60
N GLU A 57 11.04 -8.64 17.73
CA GLU A 57 11.19 -7.22 18.06
C GLU A 57 12.06 -6.48 17.03
N LYS A 58 13.18 -7.07 16.61
CA LYS A 58 14.02 -6.48 15.55
C LYS A 58 13.29 -6.43 14.20
N GLN A 59 12.47 -7.43 13.90
CA GLN A 59 11.69 -7.46 12.66
C GLN A 59 10.59 -6.39 12.68
N ILE A 60 9.88 -6.25 13.81
CA ILE A 60 8.90 -5.17 14.03
C ILE A 60 9.56 -3.81 13.86
N ARG A 61 10.70 -3.55 14.52
CA ARG A 61 11.43 -2.27 14.38
C ARG A 61 11.89 -1.97 12.94
N ARG A 62 12.16 -3.00 12.12
CA ARG A 62 12.50 -2.84 10.70
C ARG A 62 11.27 -2.49 9.87
N LEU A 63 10.16 -3.20 10.09
CA LEU A 63 8.89 -2.95 9.43
C LEU A 63 8.36 -1.54 9.76
N GLU A 64 8.38 -1.15 11.04
CA GLU A 64 7.97 0.21 11.48
C GLU A 64 8.82 1.33 10.86
N LYS A 65 10.08 1.04 10.51
CA LYS A 65 10.96 2.00 9.83
C LYS A 65 10.66 2.09 8.33
N GLY A 66 10.26 0.97 7.71
CA GLY A 66 9.84 0.91 6.30
C GLY A 66 8.51 1.62 6.06
N THR A 67 7.50 1.37 6.91
CA THR A 67 6.14 1.94 6.80
C THR A 67 6.08 3.47 6.90
N ARG A 68 7.17 4.13 7.30
CA ARG A 68 7.26 5.59 7.42
C ARG A 68 7.79 6.27 6.14
N GLN A 69 8.27 5.50 5.16
CA GLN A 69 8.70 6.07 3.90
C GLN A 69 7.45 6.41 3.08
N LEU A 70 7.26 7.69 2.78
CA LEU A 70 6.15 8.13 1.94
C LEU A 70 6.43 7.73 0.50
N LYS A 71 5.36 7.37 -0.22
CA LYS A 71 5.43 7.16 -1.67
C LYS A 71 5.89 8.46 -2.34
N PRO A 72 6.80 8.40 -3.33
CA PRO A 72 7.25 9.58 -4.04
C PRO A 72 6.09 10.20 -4.85
N ILE A 73 6.12 11.53 -4.99
CA ILE A 73 5.11 12.29 -5.74
C ILE A 73 5.65 12.53 -7.14
N GLU A 74 5.17 11.74 -8.11
CA GLU A 74 5.70 11.75 -9.47
C GLU A 74 5.56 13.12 -10.16
N GLU A 75 4.47 13.85 -9.90
CA GLU A 75 4.20 15.17 -10.48
C GLU A 75 5.19 16.25 -10.02
N CYS A 76 5.84 16.05 -8.85
CA CYS A 76 6.85 16.97 -8.34
C CYS A 76 8.24 16.71 -8.93
N GLU A 77 8.48 15.51 -9.48
CA GLU A 77 9.77 15.13 -10.05
C GLU A 77 9.83 15.47 -11.54
N ILE A 78 10.94 16.04 -11.99
CA ILE A 78 11.13 16.35 -13.41
C ILE A 78 11.51 15.05 -14.13
N PRO A 79 10.75 14.61 -15.17
CA PRO A 79 11.09 13.43 -15.94
C PRO A 79 12.48 13.54 -16.58
N LEU A 80 13.27 12.48 -16.48
CA LEU A 80 14.63 12.41 -17.02
C LEU A 80 14.69 12.65 -18.54
N GLU A 81 13.61 12.37 -19.25
CA GLU A 81 13.49 12.60 -20.69
C GLU A 81 13.55 14.09 -21.06
N ILE A 82 13.00 14.97 -20.22
CA ILE A 82 13.01 16.42 -20.44
C ILE A 82 14.42 16.95 -20.25
N VAL A 83 15.09 16.52 -19.17
CA VAL A 83 16.47 16.94 -18.84
C VAL A 83 17.46 16.54 -19.93
N LYS A 84 17.28 15.36 -20.55
CA LYS A 84 18.15 14.86 -21.61
C LYS A 84 17.94 15.56 -22.96
N ASN A 85 16.76 16.11 -23.23
CA ASN A 85 16.39 16.69 -24.54
C ASN A 85 16.46 18.23 -24.56
N ASN A 86 17.44 18.84 -23.89
CA ASN A 86 17.60 20.30 -23.83
C ASN A 86 17.84 20.98 -25.19
N ASP A 87 18.28 20.23 -26.20
CA ASP A 87 18.60 20.78 -27.52
C ASP A 87 17.36 21.19 -28.34
N ARG A 88 16.15 20.84 -27.88
CA ARG A 88 14.87 21.17 -28.54
C ARG A 88 14.21 22.45 -28.03
N ILE A 89 14.89 23.23 -27.18
CA ILE A 89 14.34 24.46 -26.63
C ILE A 89 14.25 25.52 -27.74
N ARG A 90 13.04 25.93 -28.10
CA ARG A 90 12.81 27.05 -29.02
C ARG A 90 13.02 28.36 -28.26
N SER A 91 14.02 29.15 -28.67
CA SER A 91 14.19 30.52 -28.16
C SER A 91 13.12 31.42 -28.77
N ARG A 92 12.12 31.82 -27.97
CA ARG A 92 11.13 32.83 -28.36
C ARG A 92 11.62 34.19 -27.86
N GLN A 93 11.90 35.10 -28.79
CA GLN A 93 12.12 36.51 -28.43
C GLN A 93 10.76 37.16 -28.19
N GLU A 94 10.41 37.34 -26.93
CA GLU A 94 9.23 38.10 -26.52
C GLU A 94 9.63 39.54 -26.17
N ASP A 95 8.75 40.49 -26.48
CA ASP A 95 8.95 41.89 -26.10
C ASP A 95 8.89 42.02 -24.58
N SER A 96 10.05 42.05 -23.92
CA SER A 96 10.17 42.06 -22.45
C SER A 96 9.34 43.18 -21.80
N SER A 97 9.26 44.35 -22.43
CA SER A 97 8.46 45.48 -21.96
C SER A 97 6.96 45.19 -21.94
N ARG A 98 6.43 44.48 -22.94
CA ARG A 98 5.01 44.08 -23.00
C ARG A 98 4.68 43.09 -21.89
N VAL A 99 5.56 42.09 -21.71
CA VAL A 99 5.43 41.07 -20.66
C VAL A 99 5.42 41.71 -19.27
N ILE A 100 6.36 42.63 -19.00
CA ILE A 100 6.43 43.37 -17.72
C ILE A 100 5.15 44.19 -17.49
N GLY A 101 4.65 44.88 -18.51
CA GLY A 101 3.41 45.65 -18.42
C GLY A 101 2.19 44.79 -18.07
N LEU A 102 2.07 43.62 -18.71
CA LEU A 102 1.03 42.62 -18.42
C LEU A 102 1.13 42.07 -17.00
N PHE A 103 2.33 41.71 -16.53
CA PHE A 103 2.48 41.24 -15.16
C PHE A 103 2.11 42.30 -14.13
N LYS A 104 2.45 43.57 -14.37
CA LYS A 104 2.07 44.67 -13.48
C LYS A 104 0.56 44.87 -13.43
N SER A 105 -0.14 44.83 -14.57
CA SER A 105 -1.59 44.96 -14.60
C SER A 105 -2.27 43.76 -13.95
N TRP A 106 -1.76 42.54 -14.18
CA TRP A 106 -2.24 41.32 -13.54
C TRP A 106 -2.06 41.35 -12.02
N ALA A 107 -0.89 41.77 -11.53
CA ALA A 107 -0.63 41.90 -10.09
C ALA A 107 -1.60 42.89 -9.44
N ALA A 108 -1.83 44.05 -10.07
CA ALA A 108 -2.79 45.04 -9.60
C ALA A 108 -4.24 44.50 -9.60
N TYR A 109 -4.61 43.71 -10.61
CA TYR A 109 -5.91 43.06 -10.68
C TYR A 109 -6.10 42.02 -9.57
N LYS A 110 -5.13 41.12 -9.38
CA LYS A 110 -5.19 40.08 -8.33
C LYS A 110 -5.21 40.68 -6.93
N TYR A 111 -4.48 41.78 -6.71
CA TYR A 111 -4.56 42.53 -5.45
C TYR A 111 -5.97 43.06 -5.20
N LYS A 112 -6.59 43.70 -6.19
CA LYS A 112 -7.97 44.20 -6.08
C LYS A 112 -8.97 43.06 -5.84
N GLN A 113 -8.80 41.93 -6.51
CA GLN A 113 -9.64 40.75 -6.30
C GLN A 113 -9.53 40.26 -4.85
N SER A 114 -8.30 40.03 -4.36
CA SER A 114 -8.06 39.59 -2.99
C SER A 114 -8.61 40.55 -1.94
N LEU A 115 -8.52 41.86 -2.17
CA LEU A 115 -9.09 42.85 -1.26
C LEU A 115 -10.63 42.74 -1.22
N ARG A 116 -11.30 42.57 -2.36
CA ARG A 116 -12.75 42.36 -2.39
C ARG A 116 -13.15 41.10 -1.64
N ASP A 117 -12.44 40.00 -1.88
CA ASP A 117 -12.72 38.71 -1.25
C ASP A 117 -12.56 38.81 0.27
N ALA A 118 -11.47 39.45 0.75
CA ALA A 118 -11.25 39.71 2.17
C ALA A 118 -12.39 40.56 2.76
N THR A 119 -12.75 41.67 2.12
CA THR A 119 -13.84 42.54 2.61
C THR A 119 -15.20 41.83 2.62
N MET A 120 -15.43 40.89 1.70
CA MET A 120 -16.65 40.10 1.66
C MET A 120 -16.71 39.13 2.83
N VAL A 121 -15.61 38.43 3.11
CA VAL A 121 -15.48 37.54 4.27
C VAL A 121 -15.68 38.30 5.58
N ASP A 122 -15.05 39.47 5.72
CA ASP A 122 -15.21 40.32 6.91
C ASP A 122 -16.68 40.72 7.14
N ARG A 123 -17.39 41.08 6.05
CA ARG A 123 -18.82 41.41 6.12
C ARG A 123 -19.67 40.22 6.53
N ILE A 124 -19.41 39.04 5.96
CA ILE A 124 -20.12 37.80 6.32
C ILE A 124 -19.90 37.49 7.80
N LEU A 125 -18.65 37.51 8.27
CA LEU A 125 -18.29 37.25 9.67
C LEU A 125 -18.94 38.25 10.62
N TYR A 126 -18.90 39.54 10.30
CA TYR A 126 -19.56 40.57 11.10
C TYR A 126 -21.07 40.34 11.18
N SER A 127 -21.72 40.02 10.05
CA SER A 127 -23.16 39.73 10.02
C SER A 127 -23.52 38.48 10.81
N GLN A 128 -22.68 37.45 10.77
CA GLN A 128 -22.85 36.22 11.54
C GLN A 128 -22.74 36.48 13.04
N GLN A 129 -21.71 37.22 13.47
CA GLN A 129 -21.53 37.59 14.88
C GLN A 129 -22.70 38.42 15.40
N LEU A 130 -23.11 39.45 14.65
CA LEU A 130 -24.25 40.29 15.02
C LEU A 130 -25.54 39.46 15.15
N ALA A 131 -25.76 38.50 14.25
CA ALA A 131 -26.90 37.59 14.33
C ALA A 131 -26.85 36.70 15.58
N LEU A 132 -25.68 36.15 15.92
CA LEU A 132 -25.48 35.32 17.12
C LEU A 132 -25.67 36.13 18.42
N ASP A 133 -25.19 37.37 18.46
CA ASP A 133 -25.35 38.25 19.62
C ASP A 133 -26.82 38.58 19.87
N ARG A 134 -27.57 38.90 18.80
CA ARG A 134 -29.02 39.11 18.89
C ARG A 134 -29.76 37.85 19.33
N LEU A 135 -29.42 36.72 18.71
CA LEU A 135 -30.03 35.43 19.03
C LEU A 135 -29.78 35.04 20.50
N LYS A 136 -28.60 35.36 21.06
CA LYS A 136 -28.29 35.16 22.47
C LYS A 136 -29.12 36.03 23.42
N MET A 137 -29.45 37.27 23.02
CA MET A 137 -30.32 38.16 23.80
C MET A 137 -31.78 37.69 23.77
N GLU A 138 -32.24 37.15 22.65
CA GLU A 138 -33.61 36.65 22.49
C GLU A 138 -33.81 35.27 23.14
N SER A 139 -32.89 34.32 22.90
CA SER A 139 -32.95 32.99 23.52
C SER A 139 -31.56 32.36 23.71
N PRO A 140 -31.17 32.04 24.96
CA PRO A 140 -29.86 31.42 25.21
C PRO A 140 -29.80 29.96 24.75
N GLU A 141 -30.93 29.23 24.75
CA GLU A 141 -30.98 27.83 24.35
C GLU A 141 -30.68 27.64 22.86
N LEU A 142 -31.28 28.46 21.99
CA LEU A 142 -30.99 28.39 20.55
C LEU A 142 -29.54 28.79 20.26
N TYR A 143 -28.98 29.74 21.01
CA TYR A 143 -27.57 30.13 20.87
C TYR A 143 -26.63 28.93 21.11
N LEU A 144 -26.87 28.18 22.19
CA LEU A 144 -26.07 27.00 22.50
C LEU A 144 -26.18 25.94 21.41
N SER A 145 -27.36 25.77 20.80
CA SER A 145 -27.53 24.83 19.68
C SER A 145 -26.84 25.32 18.40
N ALA A 146 -26.91 26.61 18.07
CA ALA A 146 -26.37 27.18 16.84
C ALA A 146 -24.84 27.24 16.82
N VAL A 147 -24.20 27.29 17.99
CA VAL A 147 -22.73 27.31 18.11
C VAL A 147 -22.10 25.91 18.00
N GLN A 148 -22.90 24.84 18.15
CA GLN A 148 -22.40 23.48 18.02
C GLN A 148 -21.96 23.18 16.59
N VAL A 149 -20.91 22.37 16.46
CA VAL A 149 -20.41 21.91 15.16
C VAL A 149 -21.37 20.85 14.63
N ASP A 150 -21.84 21.02 13.40
CA ASP A 150 -22.65 20.03 12.72
C ASP A 150 -21.75 18.92 12.14
N GLU A 151 -21.79 17.74 12.76
CA GLU A 151 -21.03 16.57 12.32
C GLU A 151 -21.45 16.07 10.94
N SER A 152 -22.66 16.41 10.46
CA SER A 152 -23.15 16.01 9.13
C SER A 152 -22.44 16.72 7.98
N LEU A 153 -21.73 17.83 8.26
CA LEU A 153 -20.93 18.54 7.27
C LEU A 153 -19.65 17.79 6.88
N LEU A 154 -19.31 16.69 7.57
CA LEU A 154 -18.12 15.89 7.28
C LEU A 154 -18.51 14.44 6.91
N PRO A 155 -18.03 13.88 5.79
CA PRO A 155 -17.13 14.47 4.79
C PRO A 155 -17.85 15.35 3.76
N PHE A 156 -17.39 16.59 3.57
CA PHE A 156 -17.86 17.46 2.51
C PHE A 156 -17.19 17.09 1.17
N VAL A 157 -18.00 16.76 0.16
CA VAL A 157 -17.53 16.47 -1.21
C VAL A 157 -18.23 17.41 -2.17
N THR A 158 -17.45 18.10 -3.01
CA THR A 158 -17.97 18.98 -4.05
C THR A 158 -17.14 18.84 -5.32
N SER A 159 -17.79 18.90 -6.47
CA SER A 159 -17.14 18.98 -7.79
C SER A 159 -17.03 20.44 -8.22
N GLY A 160 -15.87 20.83 -8.76
CA GLY A 160 -15.70 22.14 -9.37
C GLY A 160 -16.60 22.36 -10.59
N PRO A 161 -16.79 23.61 -11.02
CA PRO A 161 -17.54 23.91 -12.23
C PRO A 161 -16.82 23.33 -13.46
N THR A 162 -17.59 22.81 -14.40
CA THR A 162 -17.09 22.37 -15.72
C THR A 162 -17.07 23.54 -16.70
N GLU A 163 -16.19 23.48 -17.71
CA GLU A 163 -16.16 24.50 -18.78
C GLU A 163 -17.49 24.57 -19.55
N THR A 164 -18.11 23.41 -19.78
CA THR A 164 -19.42 23.28 -20.42
C THR A 164 -20.34 22.41 -19.56
N PRO A 165 -21.65 22.73 -19.50
CA PRO A 165 -22.60 21.90 -18.77
C PRO A 165 -22.78 20.53 -19.46
N PRO A 166 -23.18 19.48 -18.71
CA PRO A 166 -23.38 18.15 -19.27
C PRO A 166 -24.51 18.13 -20.28
N VAL A 167 -24.32 17.40 -21.38
CA VAL A 167 -25.35 17.17 -22.39
C VAL A 167 -26.29 16.06 -21.91
N VAL A 168 -27.60 16.34 -21.89
CA VAL A 168 -28.62 15.37 -21.45
C VAL A 168 -28.73 14.24 -22.47
N GLY A 169 -28.60 12.99 -22.01
CA GLY A 169 -28.73 11.80 -22.86
C GLY A 169 -27.53 11.53 -23.76
N TYR A 170 -26.35 12.06 -23.43
CA TYR A 170 -25.12 11.72 -24.13
C TYR A 170 -24.63 10.34 -23.70
N ASP A 171 -24.69 9.38 -24.62
CA ASP A 171 -24.09 8.06 -24.45
C ASP A 171 -22.61 8.13 -24.83
N SER A 172 -21.74 8.12 -23.84
CA SER A 172 -20.29 8.03 -24.05
C SER A 172 -19.95 6.72 -24.77
N PRO A 173 -19.00 6.71 -25.72
CA PRO A 173 -18.52 5.47 -26.30
C PRO A 173 -17.95 4.56 -25.21
N ASP A 174 -18.15 3.25 -25.38
CA ASP A 174 -17.61 2.23 -24.48
C ASP A 174 -16.07 2.23 -24.49
N GLY A 175 -15.48 2.13 -23.31
CA GLY A 175 -14.03 2.03 -23.11
C GLY A 175 -13.69 1.30 -21.82
N GLU A 176 -12.60 0.55 -21.83
CA GLU A 176 -12.09 -0.12 -20.63
C GLU A 176 -11.17 0.82 -19.84
N TYR A 177 -11.44 0.98 -18.54
CA TYR A 177 -10.53 1.67 -17.63
C TYR A 177 -9.45 0.70 -17.15
N ILE A 178 -8.19 0.96 -17.50
CA ILE A 178 -7.03 0.20 -17.02
C ILE A 178 -6.26 1.08 -16.04
N ASP A 179 -6.23 0.67 -14.77
CA ASP A 179 -5.44 1.35 -13.75
C ASP A 179 -3.95 1.09 -13.98
N ILE A 180 -3.24 2.13 -14.41
CA ILE A 180 -1.79 2.14 -14.64
C ILE A 180 -1.01 2.78 -13.48
N SER A 181 -1.65 2.98 -12.32
CA SER A 181 -0.99 3.54 -11.15
C SER A 181 0.20 2.67 -10.71
N LYS A 182 1.35 3.31 -10.44
CA LYS A 182 2.54 2.61 -9.99
C LYS A 182 2.31 2.05 -8.58
N LYS A 183 2.42 0.73 -8.46
CA LYS A 183 2.42 0.06 -7.15
C LYS A 183 3.83 0.19 -6.56
N TRP A 184 3.89 0.83 -5.40
CA TRP A 184 5.09 0.92 -4.58
C TRP A 184 4.97 -0.17 -3.52
N ASP A 185 5.77 -1.22 -3.65
CA ASP A 185 5.91 -2.26 -2.62
C ASP A 185 6.85 -1.76 -1.52
N ASP A 186 6.56 -2.10 -0.26
CA ASP A 186 7.35 -1.77 0.95
C ASP A 186 8.60 -2.66 1.14
#